data_AF-A0A839ECB2-F1
#
_entry.id   AF-A0A839ECB2-F1
#
_cell.length_a   1.000
_cell.length_b   1.000
_cell.length_c   1.000
_cell.angle_alpha   90.00
_cell.angle_beta   90.00
_cell.angle_gamma   90.00
#
_symmetry.space_group_name_H-M   'P 1'
#
loop_
_entity.id
_entity.type
_entity.pdbx_description
1 polymer ?
#
loop_
_entity_poly.entity_id
_entity_poly.type
_entity_poly.pdbx_seq_one_letter_code
_entity_poly.pdbx_strand_id
1 'polypeptide(L)'
;MSEQRATTSPSAEAEVAQPEASVERWASLVAERKADLDDWYQGWDEATCSGLASAAVDCNLMLSSASFIAQTNDIVVAGASFEEGNTYLGAVPDEIADLYSDTIALTGAAVEAGAAWTDAGCGIGDEGDCIGLAVEFERAMDAVKSKFEAWSPYL
;
A
#
# COMPACT_ATOMS: atom_id res chain seq x y z
N MET A 1 2.56 -49.09 48.55
CA MET A 1 1.86 -47.80 48.42
C MET A 1 2.92 -46.80 48.01
N SER A 2 2.96 -46.45 46.73
CA SER A 2 3.96 -45.55 46.15
C SER A 2 3.33 -44.17 46.00
N GLU A 3 3.86 -43.16 46.67
CA GLU A 3 3.43 -41.77 46.52
C GLU A 3 4.28 -41.05 45.47
N GLN A 4 3.57 -40.34 44.59
CA GLN A 4 4.07 -39.56 43.46
C GLN A 4 4.80 -38.30 43.94
N ARG A 5 5.87 -37.93 43.25
CA ARG A 5 6.19 -36.53 43.00
C ARG A 5 6.52 -36.36 41.52
N ALA A 6 5.52 -35.94 40.76
CA ALA A 6 5.72 -35.35 39.45
C ALA A 6 6.33 -33.96 39.68
N THR A 7 7.60 -33.79 39.32
CA THR A 7 8.19 -32.47 39.11
C THR A 7 7.62 -31.91 37.81
N THR A 8 6.59 -31.07 37.93
CA THR A 8 6.18 -30.17 36.85
C THR A 8 7.24 -29.07 36.77
N SER A 9 8.13 -29.16 35.78
CA SER A 9 8.88 -27.99 35.33
C SER A 9 7.90 -26.99 34.73
N PRO A 10 7.97 -25.69 35.07
CA PRO A 10 7.37 -24.69 34.21
C PRO A 10 8.20 -24.68 32.93
N SER A 11 7.65 -25.25 31.86
CA SER A 11 8.12 -24.93 30.52
C SER A 11 7.74 -23.47 30.31
N ALA A 12 8.66 -22.57 30.64
CA ALA A 12 8.62 -21.22 30.11
C ALA A 12 8.69 -21.40 28.60
N GLU A 13 7.52 -21.39 27.97
CA GLU A 13 7.38 -21.17 26.54
C GLU A 13 8.02 -19.80 26.33
N ALA A 14 9.30 -19.82 25.94
CA ALA A 14 9.93 -18.64 25.40
C ALA A 14 9.13 -18.32 24.15
N GLU A 15 8.22 -17.36 24.28
CA GLU A 15 7.64 -16.66 23.16
C GLU A 15 8.84 -16.19 22.35
N VAL A 16 9.08 -16.87 21.22
CA VAL A 16 10.16 -16.51 20.31
C VAL A 16 9.70 -15.17 19.75
N ALA A 17 10.09 -14.09 20.42
CA ALA A 17 9.93 -12.74 19.92
C ALA A 17 10.52 -12.75 18.52
N GLN A 18 9.65 -12.69 17.51
CA GLN A 18 10.11 -12.62 16.15
C GLN A 18 10.99 -11.37 16.07
N PRO A 19 12.20 -11.47 15.48
CA PRO A 19 13.08 -10.32 15.39
C PRO A 19 12.31 -9.22 14.65
N GLU A 20 12.18 -8.05 15.27
CA GLU A 20 11.70 -6.86 14.59
C GLU A 20 12.48 -6.70 13.28
N ALA A 21 11.77 -6.58 12.16
CA ALA A 21 12.45 -6.29 10.90
C ALA A 21 13.13 -4.93 11.00
N SER A 22 14.38 -4.84 10.53
CA SER A 22 15.10 -3.57 10.53
C SER A 22 14.35 -2.51 9.73
N VAL A 23 14.45 -1.25 10.15
CA VAL A 23 13.91 -0.09 9.41
C VAL A 23 14.32 -0.12 7.94
N GLU A 24 15.55 -0.54 7.64
CA GLU A 24 16.06 -0.69 6.28
C GLU A 24 15.26 -1.70 5.45
N ARG A 25 14.77 -2.79 6.05
CA ARG A 25 13.95 -3.80 5.36
C ARG A 25 12.56 -3.27 5.02
N TRP A 26 11.98 -2.47 5.91
CA TRP A 26 10.71 -1.76 5.66
C TRP A 26 10.88 -0.68 4.59
N ALA A 27 11.95 0.10 4.67
CA ALA A 27 12.28 1.12 3.69
C ALA A 27 12.50 0.52 2.29
N SER A 28 13.17 -0.64 2.21
CA SER A 28 13.38 -1.36 0.95
C SER A 28 12.05 -1.78 0.29
N LEU A 29 11.09 -2.27 1.08
CA LEU A 29 9.76 -2.60 0.58
C LEU A 29 9.05 -1.36 0.00
N VAL A 30 9.13 -0.22 0.70
CA VAL A 30 8.54 1.03 0.22
C VAL A 30 9.27 1.58 -1.00
N ALA A 31 10.60 1.40 -1.07
CA ALA A 31 11.41 1.82 -2.22
C ALA A 31 10.94 1.15 -3.52
N GLU A 32 10.69 -0.16 -3.48
CA GLU A 32 10.20 -0.92 -4.64
C GLU A 32 8.83 -0.42 -5.09
N ARG A 33 7.90 -0.19 -4.15
CA ARG A 33 6.57 0.33 -4.46
C ARG A 33 6.60 1.79 -4.93
N LYS A 34 7.53 2.58 -4.42
CA LYS A 34 7.77 3.95 -4.90
C LYS A 34 8.24 3.95 -6.35
N ALA A 35 9.15 3.05 -6.73
CA ALA A 35 9.62 2.95 -8.11
C ALA A 35 8.46 2.61 -9.07
N ASP A 36 7.64 1.61 -8.74
CA ASP A 36 6.47 1.24 -9.55
C ASP A 36 5.49 2.40 -9.73
N LEU A 37 5.29 3.20 -8.67
CA LEU A 37 4.43 4.37 -8.70
C LEU A 37 5.04 5.52 -9.52
N ASP A 38 6.34 5.78 -9.36
CA ASP A 38 7.05 6.83 -10.11
C ASP A 38 7.05 6.51 -11.61
N ASP A 39 7.23 5.25 -12.00
CA ASP A 39 7.13 4.79 -13.40
C ASP A 39 5.73 5.05 -13.98
N TRP A 40 4.67 4.83 -13.19
CA TRP A 40 3.30 5.15 -13.60
C TRP A 40 3.09 6.65 -13.79
N TYR A 41 3.59 7.49 -12.87
CA TYR A 41 3.51 8.94 -13.02
C TYR A 41 4.25 9.45 -14.25
N GLN A 42 5.40 8.86 -14.58
CA GLN A 42 6.10 9.18 -15.82
C GLN A 42 5.20 8.90 -17.04
N GLY A 43 4.55 7.73 -17.09
CA GLY A 43 3.59 7.41 -18.16
C GLY A 43 2.37 8.34 -18.18
N TRP A 44 1.88 8.75 -17.00
CA TRP A 44 0.75 9.66 -16.85
C TRP A 44 1.05 11.04 -17.45
N ASP A 45 2.23 11.57 -17.13
CA ASP A 45 2.70 12.85 -17.63
C ASP A 45 3.02 12.80 -19.13
N GLU A 46 3.66 11.72 -19.60
CA GLU A 46 3.94 11.51 -21.04
C GLU A 46 2.65 11.45 -21.87
N ALA A 47 1.60 10.85 -21.34
CA ALA A 47 0.27 10.79 -21.96
C ALA A 47 -0.54 12.10 -21.80
N THR A 48 -0.01 13.11 -21.12
CA THR A 48 -0.67 14.41 -20.85
C THR A 48 -2.02 14.26 -20.13
N CYS A 49 -2.10 13.28 -19.22
CA CYS A 49 -3.35 12.91 -18.57
C CYS A 49 -3.70 13.74 -17.33
N SER A 50 -2.79 14.60 -16.87
CA SER A 50 -3.01 15.44 -15.70
C SER A 50 -4.14 16.45 -15.91
N GLY A 51 -4.96 16.64 -14.87
CA GLY A 51 -6.08 17.59 -14.87
C GLY A 51 -7.31 17.13 -15.66
N LEU A 52 -8.04 18.08 -16.28
CA LEU A 52 -9.32 17.80 -16.98
C LEU A 52 -9.16 17.03 -18.31
N ALA A 53 -7.94 16.63 -18.67
CA ALA A 53 -7.63 15.86 -19.88
C ALA A 53 -7.86 14.34 -19.73
N SER A 54 -8.23 13.88 -18.52
CA SER A 54 -8.39 12.47 -18.15
C SER A 54 -9.47 11.68 -18.91
N ALA A 55 -10.30 12.34 -19.73
CA ALA A 55 -11.34 11.68 -20.54
C ALA A 55 -10.82 11.02 -21.85
N ALA A 56 -9.53 11.16 -22.18
CA ALA A 56 -8.94 10.46 -23.33
C ALA A 56 -8.78 8.95 -23.05
N VAL A 57 -8.91 8.12 -24.09
CA VAL A 57 -8.79 6.65 -23.97
C VAL A 57 -7.47 6.23 -23.30
N ASP A 58 -6.37 6.91 -23.63
CA ASP A 58 -5.05 6.64 -23.05
C ASP A 58 -5.04 6.94 -21.54
N CYS A 59 -5.76 7.96 -21.09
CA CYS A 59 -5.87 8.32 -19.68
C CYS A 59 -6.75 7.36 -18.90
N ASN A 60 -7.83 6.85 -19.50
CA ASN A 60 -8.63 5.78 -18.89
C ASN A 60 -7.83 4.49 -18.72
N LEU A 61 -6.95 4.15 -19.67
CA LEU A 61 -6.05 3.02 -19.54
C LEU A 61 -5.04 3.24 -18.41
N MET A 62 -4.50 4.45 -18.30
CA MET A 62 -3.59 4.79 -17.21
C MET A 62 -4.27 4.79 -15.85
N LEU A 63 -5.53 5.26 -15.73
CA LEU A 63 -6.32 5.14 -14.50
C LEU A 63 -6.61 3.68 -14.14
N SER A 64 -6.88 2.84 -15.15
CA SER A 64 -7.03 1.39 -14.92
C SER A 64 -5.74 0.76 -14.39
N SER A 65 -4.58 1.18 -14.91
CA SER A 65 -3.27 0.79 -14.39
C SER A 65 -3.04 1.31 -12.96
N ALA A 66 -3.45 2.55 -12.67
CA ALA A 66 -3.39 3.14 -11.34
C ALA A 66 -4.16 2.30 -10.32
N SER A 67 -5.35 1.79 -10.69
CA SER A 67 -6.14 0.90 -9.82
C SER A 67 -5.38 -0.38 -9.47
N PHE A 68 -4.61 -0.94 -10.41
CA PHE A 68 -3.78 -2.11 -10.16
C PHE A 68 -2.59 -1.79 -9.23
N ILE A 69 -1.96 -0.63 -9.43
CA ILE A 69 -0.85 -0.17 -8.59
C ILE A 69 -1.32 0.11 -7.17
N ALA A 70 -2.45 0.81 -6.99
CA ALA A 70 -3.05 1.09 -5.70
C ALA A 70 -3.33 -0.21 -4.93
N GLN A 71 -3.98 -1.19 -5.57
CA GLN A 71 -4.25 -2.50 -4.97
C GLN A 71 -2.98 -3.25 -4.60
N THR A 72 -1.99 -3.24 -5.49
CA THR A 72 -0.71 -3.92 -5.23
C THR A 72 0.03 -3.27 -4.07
N ASN A 73 0.08 -1.94 -4.03
CA ASN A 73 0.69 -1.18 -2.94
C ASN A 73 -0.02 -1.47 -1.62
N ASP A 74 -1.35 -1.44 -1.59
CA ASP A 74 -2.12 -1.75 -0.38
C ASP A 74 -1.86 -3.18 0.11
N ILE A 75 -1.98 -4.18 -0.76
CA ILE A 75 -1.73 -5.59 -0.41
C ILE A 75 -0.31 -5.79 0.13
N VAL A 76 0.69 -5.24 -0.56
CA VAL A 76 2.10 -5.46 -0.21
C VAL A 76 2.48 -4.70 1.05
N VAL A 77 2.08 -3.43 1.16
CA VAL A 77 2.36 -2.59 2.32
C VAL A 77 1.60 -3.13 3.51
N ALA A 78 0.27 -3.28 3.47
CA ALA A 78 -0.50 -3.78 4.62
C ALA A 78 -0.14 -5.24 5.00
N GLY A 79 0.19 -6.07 4.01
CA GLY A 79 0.62 -7.45 4.24
C GLY A 79 1.95 -7.58 4.99
N ALA A 80 2.80 -6.54 4.97
CA ALA A 80 4.11 -6.58 5.58
C ALA A 80 4.08 -6.62 7.12
N SER A 81 3.03 -6.09 7.74
CA SER A 81 2.82 -6.13 9.19
C SER A 81 1.83 -7.21 9.66
N PHE A 82 1.28 -8.02 8.76
CA PHE A 82 0.29 -9.05 9.08
C PHE A 82 0.91 -10.44 8.98
N GLU A 83 0.86 -11.24 10.06
CA GLU A 83 1.56 -12.55 10.12
C GLU A 83 1.17 -13.54 9.03
N GLU A 84 -0.09 -13.51 8.56
CA GLU A 84 -0.57 -14.36 7.46
C GLU A 84 -0.36 -13.72 6.08
N GLY A 85 0.22 -12.51 6.03
CA GLY A 85 0.51 -11.77 4.82
C GLY A 85 1.69 -12.39 4.05
N ASN A 86 1.57 -12.47 2.72
CA ASN A 86 2.63 -13.01 1.87
C ASN A 86 3.92 -12.20 1.90
N THR A 87 3.86 -10.96 2.38
CA THR A 87 4.98 -10.01 2.48
C THR A 87 5.44 -9.78 3.91
N TYR A 88 4.96 -10.57 4.89
CA TYR A 88 5.23 -10.36 6.31
C TYR A 88 6.73 -10.20 6.61
N LEU A 89 7.06 -9.09 7.27
CA LEU A 89 8.43 -8.73 7.65
C LEU A 89 8.67 -8.88 9.16
N GLY A 90 7.61 -8.87 9.98
CA GLY A 90 7.70 -8.83 11.43
C GLY A 90 6.88 -7.68 12.01
N ALA A 91 7.13 -7.37 13.28
CA ALA A 91 6.62 -6.15 13.89
C ALA A 91 7.25 -4.89 13.26
N VAL A 92 6.46 -3.84 13.13
CA VAL A 92 6.90 -2.53 12.64
C VAL A 92 7.72 -1.84 13.74
N PRO A 93 8.95 -1.38 13.47
CA PRO A 93 9.74 -0.63 14.44
C PRO A 93 9.04 0.65 14.89
N ASP A 94 9.09 0.94 16.19
CA ASP A 94 8.48 2.14 16.80
C ASP A 94 8.87 3.44 16.08
N GLU A 95 10.11 3.52 15.58
CA GLU A 95 10.64 4.70 14.89
C GLU A 95 9.84 5.07 13.63
N ILE A 96 9.28 4.08 12.93
CA ILE A 96 8.55 4.28 11.66
C ILE A 96 7.08 3.91 11.77
N ALA A 97 6.57 3.54 12.95
CA ALA A 97 5.22 3.04 13.14
C ALA A 97 4.14 4.01 12.62
N ASP A 98 4.25 5.29 12.96
CA ASP A 98 3.30 6.32 12.50
C ASP A 98 3.40 6.54 10.98
N LEU A 99 4.62 6.64 10.44
CA LEU A 99 4.85 6.82 9.01
C LEU A 99 4.29 5.64 8.20
N TYR A 100 4.48 4.43 8.69
CA TYR A 100 3.98 3.21 8.06
C TYR A 100 2.47 3.08 8.17
N SER A 101 1.87 3.38 9.33
CA SER A 101 0.41 3.40 9.49
C SER A 101 -0.25 4.41 8.54
N ASP A 102 0.31 5.61 8.40
CA ASP A 102 -0.15 6.60 7.42
C ASP A 102 -0.03 6.09 5.98
N THR A 103 1.03 5.35 5.69
CA THR A 103 1.26 4.77 4.36
C THR A 103 0.16 3.77 4.01
N ILE A 104 -0.18 2.85 4.93
CA ILE A 104 -1.31 1.92 4.75
C ILE A 104 -2.63 2.67 4.54
N ALA A 105 -2.90 3.67 5.38
CA ALA A 105 -4.16 4.41 5.29
C ALA A 105 -4.34 5.09 3.92
N LEU A 106 -3.26 5.64 3.35
CA LEU A 106 -3.31 6.30 2.05
C LEU A 106 -3.33 5.32 0.88
N THR A 107 -2.64 4.17 0.96
CA THR A 107 -2.78 3.12 -0.06
C THR A 107 -4.21 2.57 -0.09
N GLY A 108 -4.82 2.36 1.07
CA GLY A 108 -6.21 1.94 1.20
C GLY A 108 -7.19 2.97 0.60
N ALA A 109 -7.00 4.26 0.90
CA ALA A 109 -7.81 5.33 0.32
C ALA A 109 -7.70 5.40 -1.21
N ALA A 110 -6.51 5.16 -1.78
CA ALA A 110 -6.33 5.08 -3.23
C ALA A 110 -7.06 3.89 -3.85
N VAL A 111 -7.08 2.73 -3.17
CA VAL A 111 -7.87 1.57 -3.59
C VAL A 111 -9.36 1.90 -3.60
N GLU A 112 -9.87 2.54 -2.55
CA GLU A 112 -11.29 2.95 -2.46
C GLU A 112 -11.67 3.94 -3.57
N ALA A 113 -10.82 4.92 -3.87
CA ALA A 113 -11.06 5.88 -4.94
C ALA A 113 -11.04 5.21 -6.34
N GLY A 114 -10.08 4.32 -6.59
CA GLY A 114 -10.02 3.54 -7.84
C GLY A 114 -11.20 2.58 -8.00
N ALA A 115 -11.67 1.98 -6.92
CA ALA A 115 -12.88 1.17 -6.90
C ALA A 115 -14.12 2.01 -7.22
N ALA A 116 -14.29 3.17 -6.59
CA ALA A 116 -15.41 4.07 -6.88
C ALA A 116 -15.45 4.51 -8.36
N TRP A 117 -14.29 4.83 -8.95
CA TRP A 117 -14.18 5.14 -10.38
C TRP A 117 -14.57 3.94 -11.26
N THR A 118 -14.11 2.73 -10.90
CA THR A 118 -14.40 1.50 -11.66
C THR A 118 -15.87 1.09 -11.55
N ASP A 119 -16.43 1.12 -10.34
CA ASP A 119 -17.81 0.73 -10.04
C ASP A 119 -18.83 1.68 -10.68
N ALA A 120 -18.44 2.94 -10.92
CA ALA A 120 -19.22 3.89 -11.70
C ALA A 120 -19.18 3.63 -13.22
N GLY A 121 -18.38 2.67 -13.69
CA GLY A 121 -18.28 2.31 -15.11
C GLY A 121 -17.33 3.19 -15.94
N CYS A 122 -16.55 4.05 -15.29
CA CYS A 122 -15.75 5.08 -15.96
C CYS A 122 -14.61 4.55 -16.83
N GLY A 123 -14.20 3.30 -16.65
CA GLY A 123 -13.21 2.64 -17.51
C GLY A 123 -13.76 2.11 -18.84
N ILE A 124 -15.08 2.08 -19.04
CA ILE A 124 -15.74 1.39 -20.17
C ILE A 124 -16.73 2.30 -20.93
N GLY A 125 -17.02 3.50 -20.43
CA GLY A 125 -17.88 4.48 -21.10
C GLY A 125 -18.13 5.76 -20.28
N ASP A 126 -18.85 6.72 -20.87
CA ASP A 126 -19.20 8.02 -20.26
C ASP A 126 -20.46 7.96 -19.37
N GLU A 127 -20.56 6.98 -18.47
CA GLU A 127 -21.69 6.87 -17.54
C GLU A 127 -21.36 7.57 -16.20
N GLY A 128 -22.10 8.63 -15.84
CA GLY A 128 -21.95 9.31 -14.55
C GLY A 128 -20.90 10.44 -14.51
N ASP A 129 -20.57 10.93 -13.30
CA ASP A 129 -19.59 12.00 -13.06
C ASP A 129 -18.14 11.46 -13.03
N CYS A 130 -17.73 10.84 -14.14
CA CYS A 130 -16.43 10.17 -14.24
C CYS A 130 -15.24 11.11 -14.13
N ILE A 131 -15.41 12.37 -14.53
CA ILE A 131 -14.36 13.39 -14.37
C ILE A 131 -14.12 13.66 -12.89
N GLY A 132 -15.19 13.83 -12.09
CA GLY A 132 -15.06 14.02 -10.65
C GLY A 132 -14.35 12.84 -9.98
N LEU A 133 -14.78 11.61 -10.29
CA LEU A 133 -14.17 10.39 -9.73
C LEU A 133 -12.71 10.19 -10.18
N ALA A 134 -12.38 10.50 -11.43
CA ALA A 134 -11.01 10.45 -11.93
C ALA A 134 -10.10 11.44 -11.19
N VAL A 135 -10.57 12.67 -10.94
CA VAL A 135 -9.83 13.69 -10.19
C VAL A 135 -9.63 13.28 -8.73
N GLU A 136 -10.65 12.73 -8.08
CA GLU A 136 -10.49 12.22 -6.70
C GLU A 136 -9.52 11.04 -6.64
N PHE A 137 -9.53 10.18 -7.66
CA PHE A 137 -8.57 9.08 -7.74
C PHE A 137 -7.14 9.56 -7.99
N GLU A 138 -6.92 10.49 -8.92
CA GLU A 138 -5.62 11.13 -9.14
C GLU A 138 -5.07 11.74 -7.84
N ARG A 139 -5.91 12.46 -7.08
CA ARG A 139 -5.52 13.03 -5.78
C ARG A 139 -5.15 11.96 -4.74
N ALA A 140 -5.86 10.84 -4.72
CA ALA A 140 -5.52 9.75 -3.82
C ALA A 140 -4.17 9.13 -4.19
N MET A 141 -3.89 8.96 -5.48
CA MET A 141 -2.57 8.54 -5.97
C MET A 141 -1.48 9.56 -5.64
N ASP A 142 -1.76 10.86 -5.70
CA ASP A 142 -0.82 11.93 -5.32
C ASP A 142 -0.49 11.86 -3.83
N ALA A 143 -1.50 11.58 -3.00
CA ALA A 143 -1.31 11.39 -1.56
C ALA A 143 -0.40 10.18 -1.26
N VAL A 144 -0.58 9.07 -1.97
CA VAL A 144 0.32 7.89 -1.87
C VAL A 144 1.74 8.28 -2.28
N LYS A 145 1.91 8.96 -3.42
CA LYS A 145 3.24 9.42 -3.89
C LYS A 145 3.92 10.31 -2.86
N SER A 146 3.21 11.32 -2.35
CA SER A 146 3.74 12.22 -1.32
C SER A 146 4.12 11.46 -0.05
N LYS A 147 3.34 10.44 0.33
CA LYS A 147 3.66 9.61 1.49
C LYS A 147 4.90 8.75 1.26
N PHE A 148 5.04 8.12 0.08
CA PHE A 148 6.25 7.39 -0.29
C PHE A 148 7.49 8.31 -0.35
N GLU A 149 7.36 9.57 -0.77
CA GLU A 149 8.45 10.55 -0.71
C GLU A 149 8.86 10.88 0.74
N ALA A 150 7.93 10.84 1.70
CA ALA A 150 8.24 11.07 3.11
C ALA A 150 9.16 9.99 3.71
N TRP A 151 9.32 8.84 3.04
CA TRP A 151 10.29 7.81 3.42
C TRP A 151 11.74 8.15 3.04
N SER A 152 12.00 9.24 2.32
CA SER A 152 13.35 9.64 1.88
C SER A 152 14.45 9.62 2.95
N PRO A 153 14.21 9.89 4.25
CA PRO A 153 15.26 9.75 5.28
C PRO A 153 15.74 8.30 5.51
N TYR A 154 14.98 7.31 5.04
CA TYR A 154 15.21 5.88 5.21
C TYR A 154 15.57 5.15 3.90
N LEU A 155 15.46 5.83 2.75
CA LEU A 155 15.73 5.33 1.40
C LEU A 155 17.14 5.74 0.94
#